data_AF-A0A6N9P2L7-F1
#
_entry.id   AF-A0A6N9P2L7-F1
#
_cell.length_a   1.000
_cell.length_b   1.000
_cell.length_c   1.000
_cell.angle_alpha   90.00
_cell.angle_beta   90.00
_cell.angle_gamma   90.00
#
_symmetry.space_group_name_H-M   'P 1'
#
loop_
_entity.id
_entity.type
_entity.pdbx_description
1 polymer ?
#
loop_
_entity_poly.entity_id
_entity_poly.type
_entity_poly.pdbx_seq_one_letter_code
_entity_poly.pdbx_strand_id
1 'polypeptide(L)' 'MKYQECAKCGKRIAKSETVCPCCLKETAEAAAHELWDIARILEITAGTDANIRDAARGITSIAEKLERGK' A
#
# COMPACT_ATOMS: atom_id res chain seq x y z
N MET A 1 4.02 25.82 32.32
CA MET A 1 3.60 25.17 31.06
C MET A 1 2.11 24.84 31.14
N LYS A 2 1.32 25.14 30.10
CA LYS A 2 -0.09 24.72 30.05
C LYS A 2 -0.13 23.26 29.56
N TYR A 3 -0.90 22.42 30.23
CA TYR A 3 -1.10 21.02 29.87
C TYR A 3 -2.55 20.79 29.44
N GLN A 4 -2.77 19.74 28.65
CA GLN A 4 -4.09 19.24 28.28
C GLN A 4 -4.10 17.72 28.26
N GLU A 5 -5.26 17.11 28.03
CA GLU A 5 -5.40 15.67 27.92
C GLU A 5 -5.23 15.21 26.46
N CYS A 6 -4.57 14.07 26.28
CA CYS A 6 -4.47 13.40 25.00
C CYS A 6 -5.87 13.00 24.51
N ALA A 7 -6.25 13.43 23.32
CA ALA A 7 -7.56 13.12 22.74
C ALA A 7 -7.83 11.60 22.57
N LYS A 8 -6.79 10.76 22.53
CA LYS A 8 -6.91 9.30 22.31
C LYS A 8 -6.86 8.47 23.60
N CYS A 9 -6.13 8.90 24.63
CA CYS A 9 -5.92 8.09 25.85
C CYS A 9 -6.02 8.85 27.18
N GLY A 10 -6.35 10.14 27.16
CA GLY A 10 -6.53 10.95 28.37
C GLY A 10 -5.24 11.32 29.12
N LYS A 11 -4.06 10.82 28.72
CA LYS A 11 -2.79 11.18 29.37
C LYS A 11 -2.50 12.67 29.25
N ARG A 12 -1.90 13.25 30.30
CA ARG A 12 -1.49 14.66 30.33
C ARG A 12 -0.34 14.93 29.36
N ILE A 13 -0.54 15.85 28.42
CA ILE A 13 0.41 16.26 27.37
C ILE A 13 0.58 17.78 27.32
N ALA A 14 1.61 18.26 26.62
CA ALA A 14 1.81 19.68 26.42
C ALA A 14 0.64 20.28 25.62
N LYS A 15 0.23 21.52 25.93
CA LYS A 15 -0.87 22.18 25.20
C LYS A 15 -0.58 22.39 23.70
N SER A 16 0.69 22.32 23.29
CA SER A 16 1.11 22.33 21.89
C SER A 16 0.84 21.02 21.15
N GLU A 17 0.50 19.94 21.84
CA GLU A 17 0.30 18.60 21.28
C GLU A 17 -1.14 18.15 21.47
N THR A 18 -1.78 17.59 20.44
CA THR A 18 -3.17 17.08 20.51
C THR A 18 -3.24 15.62 20.93
N VAL A 19 -2.19 14.85 20.62
CA VAL A 19 -2.09 13.41 20.87
C VAL A 19 -0.71 13.12 21.44
N CYS A 20 -0.62 12.23 22.43
CA CYS A 20 0.67 11.87 23.03
C CYS A 20 1.55 11.07 22.07
N PRO A 21 2.89 11.11 22.23
CA PRO A 21 3.82 10.38 21.36
C PRO A 21 3.54 8.88 21.25
N CYS A 22 3.10 8.23 22.35
CA CYS A 22 2.75 6.80 22.32
C CYS A 22 1.57 6.52 21.39
N CYS A 23 0.50 7.31 21.52
CA CYS A 23 -0.71 7.16 20.70
C CYS A 23 -0.46 7.52 19.23
N LEU A 24 0.42 8.49 18.98
CA LEU A 24 0.85 8.85 17.62
C LEU A 24 1.64 7.71 16.98
N LYS A 25 2.59 7.13 17.71
CA LYS A 25 3.39 5.99 17.24
C LYS A 25 2.52 4.78 16.91
N GLU A 26 1.59 4.43 17.77
CA GLU A 26 0.65 3.33 17.53
C GLU A 26 -0.19 3.55 16.26
N THR A 27 -0.70 4.78 16.05
CA THR A 27 -1.43 5.11 14.83
C THR A 27 -0.53 5.04 13.59
N ALA A 28 0.73 5.50 13.69
CA ALA A 28 1.68 5.45 12.59
C ALA A 28 2.08 4.00 12.24
N GLU A 29 2.25 3.13 13.24
CA GLU A 29 2.54 1.71 13.05
C GLU A 29 1.35 0.99 12.37
N ALA A 30 0.12 1.28 12.79
CA ALA A 30 -1.08 0.76 12.15
C ALA A 30 -1.19 1.21 10.68
N ALA A 31 -1.00 2.50 10.41
CA ALA A 31 -1.01 3.02 9.04
C ALA A 31 0.12 2.42 8.17
N ALA A 32 1.32 2.23 8.75
CA ALA A 32 2.41 1.58 8.05
C ALA A 32 2.08 0.11 7.70
N HIS A 33 1.47 -0.63 8.62
CA HIS A 33 1.00 -1.99 8.35
C HIS A 33 -0.05 -2.03 7.23
N GLU A 34 -1.04 -1.14 7.24
CA GLU A 34 -2.03 -1.05 6.16
C GLU A 34 -1.37 -0.74 4.81
N LEU A 35 -0.40 0.18 4.79
CA LEU A 35 0.38 0.48 3.59
C LEU A 35 1.20 -0.73 3.10
N TRP A 36 1.76 -1.53 4.02
CA TRP A 36 2.45 -2.78 3.68
C TRP A 36 1.51 -3.84 3.12
N ASP A 37 0.30 -3.97 3.65
CA ASP A 37 -0.71 -4.90 3.12
C ASP A 37 -1.19 -4.47 1.73
N ILE A 38 -1.38 -3.16 1.51
CA ILE A 38 -1.66 -2.60 0.19
C ILE A 38 -0.50 -2.89 -0.76
N ALA A 39 0.74 -2.66 -0.35
CA ALA A 39 1.92 -2.97 -1.16
C ALA A 39 1.99 -4.46 -1.51
N ARG A 40 1.68 -5.37 -0.57
CA ARG A 40 1.63 -6.82 -0.84
C ARG A 40 0.52 -7.19 -1.81
N ILE A 41 -0.67 -6.58 -1.70
CA ILE A 41 -1.76 -6.78 -2.67
C ILE A 41 -1.31 -6.28 -4.05
N LEU A 42 -0.66 -5.13 -4.11
CA LEU A 42 -0.12 -4.59 -5.36
C LEU A 42 0.97 -5.50 -5.94
N GLU A 43 1.85 -6.07 -5.13
CA GLU A 43 2.83 -7.08 -5.55
C GLU A 43 2.15 -8.37 -6.03
N ILE A 44 1.08 -8.83 -5.38
CA ILE A 44 0.27 -9.97 -5.84
C ILE A 44 -0.36 -9.65 -7.21
N THR A 45 -0.88 -8.43 -7.40
CA THR A 45 -1.39 -7.99 -8.70
C THR A 45 -0.28 -7.79 -9.72
N ALA A 46 0.94 -7.43 -9.30
CA ALA A 46 2.12 -7.42 -10.16
C ALA A 46 2.60 -8.85 -10.49
N GLY A 47 2.22 -9.88 -9.72
CA GLY A 47 2.33 -11.29 -10.11
C GLY A 47 1.56 -11.65 -11.38
N THR A 48 0.69 -10.76 -11.87
CA THR A 48 0.03 -10.86 -13.19
C THR A 48 0.94 -10.39 -14.34
N ASP A 49 2.17 -9.92 -14.10
CA ASP A 49 3.12 -9.55 -15.18
C ASP A 49 3.53 -10.76 -16.02
N ALA A 50 3.67 -11.94 -15.40
CA ALA A 50 3.94 -13.17 -16.12
C ALA A 50 2.79 -13.51 -17.08
N ASN A 51 1.54 -13.35 -16.63
CA ASN A 51 0.35 -13.57 -17.44
C ASN A 51 0.22 -12.52 -18.56
N ILE A 52 0.57 -11.25 -18.31
CA ILE A 52 0.56 -10.19 -19.32
C ILE A 52 1.65 -10.45 -20.37
N ARG A 53 2.85 -10.85 -19.97
CA ARG A 53 3.95 -11.17 -20.89
C ARG A 53 3.65 -12.40 -21.74
N ASP A 54 3.06 -13.44 -21.13
CA ASP A 54 2.69 -14.66 -21.84
C ASP A 54 1.47 -14.43 -22.75
N ALA A 55 0.51 -13.61 -22.33
CA ALA A 55 -0.58 -13.14 -23.20
C ALA A 55 -0.06 -12.30 -24.37
N ALA A 56 0.85 -11.35 -24.13
CA ALA A 56 1.48 -10.54 -25.17
C ALA A 56 2.23 -11.41 -26.18
N ARG A 57 3.01 -12.40 -25.71
CA ARG A 57 3.66 -13.40 -26.58
C ARG A 57 2.66 -14.23 -27.37
N GLY A 58 1.56 -14.65 -26.74
CA GLY A 58 0.48 -15.38 -27.41
C GLY A 58 -0.15 -14.56 -28.53
N ILE A 59 -0.44 -13.29 -28.28
CA ILE A 59 -1.00 -12.35 -29.28
C ILE A 59 -0.04 -12.16 -30.46
N THR A 60 1.26 -11.92 -30.20
CA THR A 60 2.26 -11.77 -31.27
C THR A 60 2.39 -13.04 -32.11
N SER A 61 2.40 -14.23 -31.50
CA SER A 61 2.47 -15.50 -32.24
C SER A 61 1.25 -15.74 -33.14
N ILE A 62 0.06 -15.33 -32.70
CA ILE A 62 -1.16 -15.39 -33.52
C ILE A 62 -1.07 -14.43 -34.71
N ALA A 63 -0.60 -13.20 -34.49
CA ALA A 63 -0.41 -12.22 -35.56
C ALA A 63 0.56 -12.72 -36.64
N GLU A 64 1.72 -13.27 -36.25
CA GLU A 64 2.70 -13.82 -37.18
C GLU A 64 2.15 -14.99 -38.02
N LYS A 65 1.34 -15.86 -37.41
CA LYS A 65 0.70 -16.98 -38.13
C LYS A 65 -0.31 -16.49 -39.17
N LEU A 66 -1.07 -15.46 -38.83
CA LEU A 66 -2.04 -14.84 -39.75
C LEU A 66 -1.35 -14.14 -40.93
N GLU A 67 -0.18 -13.54 -40.71
CA GLU A 67 0.62 -12.94 -41.79
C GLU A 67 1.25 -13.97 -42.73
N ARG A 68 1.70 -15.12 -42.20
CA ARG A 68 2.30 -16.20 -43.00
C ARG A 68 1.29 -17.06 -43.77
N GLY A 69 0.01 -16.97 -43.40
CA GLY A 69 -1.09 -17.67 -44.07
C GLY A 69 -1.74 -16.90 -45.22
N LYS A 70 -1.18 -15.75 -45.61
CA LYS A 70 -1.57 -14.98 -46.81
C LYS A 70 -0.78 -15.39 -48.04
#